data_AF-A0A0R1MJG7-F1
#
_entry.id   AF-A0A0R1MJG7-F1
#
_cell.length_a   1.000
_cell.length_b   1.000
_cell.length_c   1.000
_cell.angle_alpha   90.00
_cell.angle_beta   90.00
_cell.angle_gamma   90.00
#
_symmetry.space_group_name_H-M   'P 1'
#
loop_
_entity.id
_entity.type
_entity.pdbx_description
1 polymer ?
#
loop_
_entity_poly.entity_id
_entity_poly.type
_entity_poly.pdbx_seq_one_letter_code
_entity_poly.pdbx_strand_id
1 'polypeptide(L)'
;MKNNIEESYTTVSNTVEDARPLVKIKKRLQKRRLLAIIISFLVTAIFMTLLFSYLTAPEYLKNNQKNVTVQKIDNSKILLKFGSKVNGYEIFRTGGNQKSGYIYSLTAWSTIWDTKIRKQKAGNVILNAKGEKVKSIYYYHEDGSEDKLIYGKELYKDGESVTLPRLFLMYYLLIAIILIVIESILLFAFRKKRQLFRKILYIWFLPICYVVADFMINGLSQSSYSAEKKFFEILLIMMILYLILLAVIEFFKGQKETVK
;
A
#
# COMPACT_ATOMS: atom_id res chain seq x y z
N MET A 1 -54.52 -7.22 -52.91
CA MET A 1 -53.62 -6.25 -52.25
C MET A 1 -53.39 -6.53 -50.76
N LYS A 2 -54.30 -7.23 -50.04
CA LYS A 2 -54.12 -7.58 -48.62
C LYS A 2 -53.01 -8.60 -48.33
N ASN A 3 -52.79 -9.58 -49.22
CA ASN A 3 -51.81 -10.66 -48.97
C ASN A 3 -50.34 -10.21 -48.95
N ASN A 4 -49.95 -9.21 -49.76
CA ASN A 4 -48.55 -8.75 -49.80
C ASN A 4 -48.12 -7.99 -48.53
N ILE A 5 -49.08 -7.49 -47.76
CA ILE A 5 -48.81 -6.70 -46.56
C ILE A 5 -48.50 -7.64 -45.38
N GLU A 6 -49.26 -8.71 -45.19
CA GLU A 6 -49.00 -9.72 -44.14
C GLU A 6 -47.70 -10.50 -44.36
N GLU A 7 -47.32 -10.75 -45.62
CA GLU A 7 -46.08 -11.42 -45.99
C GLU A 7 -44.84 -10.52 -45.71
N SER A 8 -45.00 -9.19 -45.81
CA SER A 8 -43.96 -8.22 -45.46
C SER A 8 -43.76 -8.09 -43.94
N TYR A 9 -44.82 -8.18 -43.14
CA TYR A 9 -44.72 -8.11 -41.67
C TYR A 9 -44.14 -9.39 -41.06
N THR A 10 -44.46 -10.55 -41.63
CA THR A 10 -43.90 -11.84 -41.19
C THR A 10 -42.42 -11.98 -41.53
N THR A 11 -41.99 -11.52 -42.71
CA THR A 11 -40.56 -11.49 -43.08
C THR A 11 -39.75 -10.50 -42.24
N VAL A 12 -40.26 -9.30 -41.98
CA VAL A 12 -39.58 -8.33 -41.08
C VAL A 12 -39.57 -8.81 -39.62
N SER A 13 -40.66 -9.41 -39.12
CA SER A 13 -40.70 -9.98 -37.76
C SER A 13 -39.71 -11.13 -37.59
N ASN A 14 -39.62 -12.04 -38.57
CA ASN A 14 -38.67 -13.17 -38.54
C ASN A 14 -37.22 -12.69 -38.60
N THR A 15 -36.89 -11.69 -39.41
CA THR A 15 -35.52 -11.13 -39.47
C THR A 15 -35.09 -10.41 -38.19
N VAL A 16 -36.02 -9.73 -37.49
CA VAL A 16 -35.76 -9.09 -36.20
C VAL A 16 -35.61 -10.12 -35.09
N GLU A 17 -36.38 -11.22 -35.13
CA GLU A 17 -36.28 -12.33 -34.19
C GLU A 17 -35.00 -13.15 -34.40
N ASP A 18 -34.60 -13.37 -35.66
CA ASP A 18 -33.33 -14.02 -36.06
C ASP A 18 -32.08 -13.18 -35.80
N ALA A 19 -32.19 -11.85 -35.70
CA ALA A 19 -31.07 -10.97 -35.38
C ALA A 19 -30.77 -10.86 -33.87
N ARG A 20 -31.72 -11.19 -32.99
CA ARG A 20 -31.55 -11.19 -31.52
C ARG A 20 -30.33 -12.00 -31.02
N PRO A 21 -30.04 -13.23 -31.52
CA PRO A 21 -28.83 -13.95 -31.12
C PRO A 21 -27.54 -13.24 -31.54
N LEU A 22 -27.48 -12.65 -32.74
CA LEU A 22 -26.30 -11.95 -33.25
C LEU A 22 -25.96 -10.69 -32.44
N VAL A 23 -26.98 -9.91 -32.05
CA VAL A 23 -26.81 -8.73 -31.19
C VAL A 23 -26.31 -9.13 -29.79
N LYS A 24 -26.79 -10.24 -29.23
CA LYS A 24 -26.32 -10.79 -27.95
C LYS A 24 -24.86 -11.26 -28.04
N ILE A 25 -24.48 -11.94 -29.13
CA ILE A 25 -23.10 -12.40 -29.37
C ILE A 25 -22.16 -11.19 -29.48
N LYS A 26 -22.52 -10.16 -30.26
CA LYS A 26 -21.73 -8.93 -30.40
C LYS A 26 -21.50 -8.23 -29.07
N LYS A 27 -22.56 -8.05 -28.24
CA LYS A 27 -22.45 -7.45 -26.90
C LYS A 27 -21.57 -8.26 -25.96
N ARG A 28 -21.67 -9.61 -25.98
CA ARG A 28 -20.79 -10.51 -25.19
C ARG A 28 -19.33 -10.39 -25.63
N LEU A 29 -19.07 -10.30 -26.93
CA LEU A 29 -17.72 -10.12 -27.47
C LEU A 29 -17.12 -8.79 -27.03
N GLN A 30 -17.90 -7.70 -27.09
CA GLN A 30 -17.50 -6.37 -26.62
C GLN A 30 -17.22 -6.36 -25.12
N LYS A 31 -18.09 -6.98 -24.28
CA LYS A 31 -17.86 -7.10 -22.83
C LYS A 31 -16.54 -7.83 -22.53
N ARG A 32 -16.22 -8.89 -23.26
CA ARG A 32 -14.95 -9.61 -23.08
C ARG A 32 -13.74 -8.79 -23.49
N ARG A 33 -13.82 -8.08 -24.61
CA ARG A 33 -12.75 -7.17 -25.05
C ARG A 33 -12.50 -6.10 -23.99
N LEU A 34 -13.57 -5.53 -23.43
CA LEU A 34 -13.47 -4.57 -22.33
C LEU A 34 -12.83 -5.19 -21.08
N LEU A 35 -13.26 -6.39 -20.65
CA LEU A 35 -12.66 -7.08 -19.51
C LEU A 35 -11.17 -7.36 -19.72
N ALA A 36 -10.76 -7.77 -20.91
CA ALA A 36 -9.34 -7.98 -21.23
C ALA A 36 -8.53 -6.68 -21.14
N ILE A 37 -9.08 -5.56 -21.63
CA ILE A 37 -8.47 -4.23 -21.50
C ILE A 37 -8.36 -3.82 -20.02
N ILE A 38 -9.42 -4.01 -19.24
CA ILE A 38 -9.43 -3.72 -17.80
C ILE A 38 -8.37 -4.55 -17.07
N ILE A 39 -8.28 -5.85 -17.35
CA ILE A 39 -7.27 -6.73 -16.73
C ILE A 39 -5.86 -6.24 -17.07
N SER A 40 -5.58 -5.94 -18.35
CA SER A 40 -4.28 -5.41 -18.79
C SER A 40 -3.93 -4.09 -18.07
N PHE A 41 -4.89 -3.19 -17.94
CA PHE A 41 -4.72 -1.93 -17.20
C PHE A 41 -4.43 -2.16 -15.71
N LEU A 42 -5.19 -3.05 -15.05
CA LEU A 42 -5.00 -3.37 -13.64
C LEU A 42 -3.64 -4.04 -13.38
N VAL A 43 -3.22 -4.96 -14.25
CA VAL A 43 -1.88 -5.58 -14.17
C VAL A 43 -0.79 -4.52 -14.30
N THR A 44 -0.94 -3.59 -15.25
CA THR A 44 -0.01 -2.47 -15.41
C THR A 44 0.02 -1.57 -14.16
N ALA A 45 -1.13 -1.34 -13.53
CA ALA A 45 -1.22 -0.56 -12.30
C ALA A 45 -0.48 -1.24 -11.12
N ILE A 46 -0.50 -2.57 -11.02
CA ILE A 46 0.32 -3.30 -10.03
C ILE A 46 1.81 -3.02 -10.27
N PHE A 47 2.30 -3.21 -11.51
CA PHE A 47 3.71 -2.96 -11.83
C PHE A 47 4.12 -1.51 -11.54
N MET A 48 3.29 -0.54 -11.90
CA MET A 48 3.54 0.88 -11.59
C MET A 48 3.57 1.15 -10.08
N THR A 49 2.67 0.52 -9.31
CA THR A 49 2.64 0.66 -7.85
C THR A 49 3.88 0.07 -7.21
N LEU A 50 4.32 -1.12 -7.64
CA LEU A 50 5.56 -1.75 -7.17
C LEU A 50 6.80 -0.92 -7.51
N LEU A 51 6.87 -0.41 -8.75
CA LEU A 51 7.97 0.46 -9.17
C LEU A 51 8.01 1.74 -8.33
N PHE A 52 6.85 2.36 -8.08
CA PHE A 52 6.78 3.56 -7.27
C PHE A 52 7.14 3.28 -5.80
N SER A 53 6.65 2.18 -5.23
CA SER A 53 7.03 1.72 -3.88
C SER A 53 8.54 1.57 -3.76
N TYR A 54 9.18 0.89 -4.73
CA TYR A 54 10.63 0.72 -4.77
C TYR A 54 11.38 2.06 -4.89
N LEU A 55 10.97 2.96 -5.79
CA LEU A 55 11.64 4.25 -5.99
C LEU A 55 11.49 5.19 -4.78
N THR A 56 10.39 5.08 -4.06
CA THR A 56 10.09 5.89 -2.87
C THR A 56 10.38 5.17 -1.56
N ALA A 57 11.05 4.01 -1.60
CA ALA A 57 11.49 3.32 -0.41
C ALA A 57 12.54 4.18 0.33
N PRO A 58 12.39 4.40 1.64
CA PRO A 58 13.36 5.17 2.40
C PRO A 58 14.66 4.38 2.58
N GLU A 59 15.77 4.98 2.17
CA GLU A 59 17.13 4.55 2.47
C GLU A 59 17.64 5.40 3.65
N TYR A 60 17.60 4.83 4.84
CA TYR A 60 17.97 5.52 6.07
C TYR A 60 19.46 5.81 6.11
N LEU A 61 19.78 7.07 6.41
CA LEU A 61 21.15 7.54 6.42
C LEU A 61 21.76 7.28 7.80
N LYS A 62 23.01 6.85 7.86
CA LYS A 62 23.74 6.75 9.13
C LYS A 62 24.02 8.14 9.70
N ASN A 63 24.05 8.24 11.03
CA ASN A 63 24.39 9.47 11.73
C ASN A 63 25.82 9.89 11.40
N ASN A 64 25.96 10.97 10.64
CA ASN A 64 27.22 11.64 10.36
C ASN A 64 26.97 13.14 10.31
N GLN A 65 27.95 13.94 10.72
CA GLN A 65 27.85 15.41 10.73
C GLN A 65 27.53 16.03 9.36
N LYS A 66 27.75 15.29 8.27
CA LYS A 66 27.39 15.68 6.89
C LYS A 66 25.89 15.56 6.59
N ASN A 67 25.16 14.74 7.35
CA ASN A 67 23.75 14.43 7.11
C ASN A 67 22.83 15.23 8.03
N VAL A 68 23.20 15.36 9.31
CA VAL A 68 22.45 16.17 10.29
C VAL A 68 23.42 16.98 11.12
N THR A 69 23.15 18.28 11.25
CA THR A 69 23.89 19.19 12.13
C THR A 69 22.92 19.89 13.07
N VAL A 70 23.26 19.93 14.35
CA VAL A 70 22.49 20.67 15.36
C VAL A 70 23.15 22.03 15.57
N GLN A 71 22.40 23.11 15.37
CA GLN A 71 22.84 24.47 15.62
C GLN A 71 21.94 25.15 16.64
N LYS A 72 22.55 25.86 17.59
CA LYS A 72 21.79 26.68 18.54
C LYS A 72 21.56 28.05 17.91
N ILE A 73 20.30 28.45 17.81
CA ILE A 73 19.87 29.80 17.43
C ILE A 73 19.57 30.59 18.71
N ASP A 74 19.65 31.92 18.63
CA ASP A 74 19.25 32.85 19.68
C ASP A 74 17.95 32.45 20.39
N ASN A 75 17.84 32.81 21.67
CA ASN A 75 16.71 32.47 22.56
C ASN A 75 16.54 30.97 22.84
N SER A 76 17.65 30.22 22.94
CA SER A 76 17.68 28.79 23.28
C SER A 76 16.98 27.86 22.28
N LYS A 77 16.73 28.36 21.05
CA LYS A 77 16.14 27.56 19.97
C LYS A 77 17.18 26.64 19.35
N ILE A 78 16.75 25.46 18.93
CA ILE A 78 17.61 24.46 18.28
C ILE A 78 17.15 24.27 16.84
N LEU A 79 18.06 24.56 15.91
CA LEU A 79 17.92 24.31 14.49
C LEU A 79 18.58 22.99 14.10
N LEU A 80 17.81 22.11 13.48
CA LEU A 80 18.32 20.97 12.74
C LEU A 80 18.57 21.40 11.30
N LYS A 81 19.83 21.32 10.89
CA LYS A 81 20.25 21.53 9.51
C LYS A 81 20.49 20.17 8.85
N PHE A 82 19.80 19.93 7.74
CA PHE A 82 19.93 18.69 7.00
C PHE A 82 20.91 18.83 5.84
N GLY A 83 21.71 17.79 5.63
CA GLY A 83 22.68 17.70 4.54
C GLY A 83 21.99 17.57 3.18
N SER A 84 22.76 17.78 2.11
CA SER A 84 22.25 17.75 0.74
C SER A 84 21.71 16.39 0.28
N LYS A 85 22.04 15.32 1.00
CA LYS A 85 21.57 13.95 0.73
C LYS A 85 20.26 13.60 1.45
N VAL A 86 19.81 14.43 2.39
CA VAL A 86 18.59 14.16 3.16
C VAL A 86 17.38 14.67 2.38
N ASN A 87 16.40 13.80 2.16
CA ASN A 87 15.15 14.14 1.48
C ASN A 87 13.95 14.12 2.43
N GLY A 88 14.00 13.29 3.46
CA GLY A 88 12.98 13.21 4.51
C GLY A 88 13.58 12.94 5.89
N TYR A 89 12.81 13.26 6.91
CA TYR A 89 13.17 13.04 8.31
C TYR A 89 11.92 12.80 9.15
N GLU A 90 12.09 12.12 10.26
CA GLU A 90 11.04 11.91 11.26
C GLU A 90 11.59 12.30 12.63
N ILE A 91 10.80 13.05 13.38
CA ILE A 91 11.18 13.56 14.70
C ILE A 91 10.08 13.17 15.67
N PHE A 92 10.45 12.37 16.66
CA PHE A 92 9.59 12.05 17.79
C PHE A 92 10.00 12.85 19.00
N ARG A 93 9.01 13.28 19.77
CA ARG A 93 9.20 13.93 21.05
C ARG A 93 8.72 12.99 22.14
N THR A 94 9.63 12.58 23.01
CA THR A 94 9.37 11.59 24.06
C THR A 94 9.66 12.19 25.43
N GLY A 95 8.69 12.05 26.34
CA GLY A 95 8.84 12.39 27.75
C GLY A 95 9.16 13.87 28.03
N GLY A 96 9.17 14.22 29.31
CA GLY A 96 9.47 15.58 29.77
C GLY A 96 8.23 16.46 29.98
N ASN A 97 8.41 17.44 30.85
CA ASN A 97 7.49 18.54 31.08
C ASN A 97 8.29 19.85 30.93
N GLN A 98 7.61 21.00 30.81
CA GLN A 98 8.28 22.30 30.52
C GLN A 98 9.46 22.60 31.46
N LYS A 99 9.46 22.07 32.69
CA LYS A 99 10.54 22.21 33.68
C LYS A 99 11.71 21.22 33.48
N SER A 100 11.46 19.96 33.14
CA SER A 100 12.50 18.92 32.98
C SER A 100 13.12 18.85 31.57
N GLY A 101 12.43 19.40 30.57
CA GLY A 101 12.85 19.42 29.17
C GLY A 101 12.54 18.11 28.43
N TYR A 102 12.33 18.22 27.12
CA TYR A 102 11.92 17.12 26.24
C TYR A 102 13.10 16.38 25.61
N ILE A 103 12.92 15.08 25.35
CA ILE A 103 13.86 14.25 24.58
C ILE A 103 13.33 14.14 23.16
N TYR A 104 14.21 14.31 22.17
CA TYR A 104 13.86 14.15 20.76
C TYR A 104 14.60 12.97 20.16
N SER A 105 13.90 12.11 19.43
CA SER A 105 14.48 11.06 18.61
C SER A 105 14.30 11.43 17.14
N LEU A 106 15.38 11.41 16.37
CA LEU A 106 15.43 11.82 14.98
C LEU A 106 15.94 10.67 14.12
N THR A 107 15.36 10.51 12.94
CA THR A 107 15.99 9.78 11.85
C THR A 107 15.87 10.57 10.55
N ALA A 108 16.76 10.30 9.62
CA ALA A 108 16.79 10.94 8.31
C ALA A 108 17.01 9.89 7.22
N TRP A 109 16.35 10.06 6.09
CA TRP A 109 16.45 9.14 4.96
C TRP A 109 16.59 9.91 3.64
N SER A 110 17.00 9.15 2.63
CA SER A 110 16.98 9.54 1.24
C SER A 110 16.09 8.57 0.45
N THR A 111 15.60 8.99 -0.72
CA THR A 111 14.87 8.09 -1.61
C THR A 111 15.45 8.18 -3.02
N ILE A 112 15.37 7.10 -3.81
CA ILE A 112 15.82 7.11 -5.22
C ILE A 112 15.02 8.16 -6.00
N TRP A 113 13.73 8.25 -5.74
CA TRP A 113 12.83 9.23 -6.33
C TRP A 113 13.30 10.67 -6.06
N ASP A 114 13.58 11.00 -4.80
CA ASP A 114 13.95 12.38 -4.45
C ASP A 114 15.37 12.74 -4.86
N THR A 115 16.29 11.77 -4.87
CA THR A 115 17.67 12.01 -5.27
C THR A 115 17.82 12.14 -6.79
N LYS A 116 17.17 11.27 -7.57
CA LYS A 116 17.37 11.19 -9.03
C LYS A 116 16.31 11.94 -9.83
N ILE A 117 15.06 11.94 -9.39
CA ILE A 117 13.91 12.45 -10.17
C ILE A 117 13.53 13.85 -9.70
N ARG A 118 13.10 13.99 -8.44
CA ARG A 118 12.59 15.27 -7.91
C ARG A 118 13.70 16.26 -7.52
N LYS A 119 14.91 15.76 -7.19
CA LYS A 119 16.06 16.52 -6.68
C LYS A 119 15.69 17.44 -5.49
N GLN A 120 14.71 17.05 -4.70
CA GLN A 120 14.24 17.83 -3.55
C GLN A 120 15.12 17.58 -2.33
N LYS A 121 15.42 18.63 -1.56
CA LYS A 121 16.16 18.53 -0.30
C LYS A 121 15.21 18.73 0.88
N ALA A 122 15.54 18.11 2.01
CA ALA A 122 14.85 18.39 3.27
C ALA A 122 15.08 19.85 3.70
N GLY A 123 14.01 20.49 4.16
CA GLY A 123 14.09 21.83 4.76
C GLY A 123 14.64 21.75 6.19
N ASN A 124 15.29 22.82 6.64
CA ASN A 124 15.76 22.93 8.03
C ASN A 124 14.58 23.08 9.00
N VAL A 125 14.72 22.57 10.22
CA VAL A 125 13.63 22.55 11.21
C VAL A 125 14.07 23.15 12.52
N ILE A 126 13.21 23.97 13.12
CA ILE A 126 13.38 24.45 14.49
C ILE A 126 12.61 23.49 15.41
N LEU A 127 13.34 22.76 16.27
CA LEU A 127 12.76 21.73 17.13
C LEU A 127 11.82 22.30 18.20
N ASN A 128 12.30 23.29 18.95
CA ASN A 128 11.58 23.93 20.03
C ASN A 128 11.02 25.28 19.61
N ALA A 129 10.24 25.30 18.52
CA ALA A 129 9.61 26.53 18.02
C ALA A 129 8.78 27.25 19.10
N LYS A 130 8.22 26.48 20.05
CA LYS A 130 7.40 26.95 21.19
C LYS A 130 8.22 27.41 22.41
N GLY A 131 9.55 27.45 22.32
CA GLY A 131 10.42 27.87 23.43
C GLY A 131 10.59 26.83 24.53
N GLU A 132 10.24 25.57 24.27
CA GLU A 132 10.42 24.48 25.23
C GLU A 132 11.90 24.09 25.39
N LYS A 133 12.26 23.65 26.60
CA LYS A 133 13.63 23.24 26.90
C LYS A 133 13.92 21.88 26.26
N VAL A 134 15.02 21.79 25.52
CA VAL A 134 15.50 20.52 24.94
C VAL A 134 16.54 19.91 25.86
N LYS A 135 16.29 18.67 26.30
CA LYS A 135 17.18 17.93 27.21
C LYS A 135 18.26 17.19 26.43
N SER A 136 17.83 16.41 25.44
CA SER A 136 18.70 15.58 24.60
C SER A 136 18.08 15.29 23.24
N ILE A 137 18.92 15.09 22.23
CA ILE A 137 18.53 14.69 20.86
C ILE A 137 19.30 13.42 20.50
N TYR A 138 18.59 12.36 20.16
CA TYR A 138 19.13 11.07 19.76
C TYR A 138 18.87 10.83 18.27
N TYR A 139 19.84 10.22 17.58
CA TYR A 139 19.70 9.71 16.22
C TYR A 139 19.52 8.21 16.25
N TYR A 140 18.43 7.69 15.73
CA TYR A 140 18.25 6.24 15.59
C TYR A 140 18.35 5.80 14.14
N HIS A 141 18.83 4.58 13.95
CA HIS A 141 18.94 3.93 12.64
C HIS A 141 18.18 2.60 12.66
N GLU A 142 17.76 2.16 11.47
CA GLU A 142 16.82 1.05 11.33
C GLU A 142 17.46 -0.34 11.32
N ASP A 143 18.79 -0.39 11.45
CA ASP A 143 19.56 -1.62 11.58
C ASP A 143 19.46 -2.26 12.98
N GLY A 144 18.66 -1.68 13.88
CA GLY A 144 18.57 -2.10 15.28
C GLY A 144 19.80 -1.71 16.08
N SER A 145 20.65 -0.83 15.53
CA SER A 145 21.73 -0.21 16.29
C SER A 145 21.20 0.75 17.34
N GLU A 146 22.04 1.01 18.32
CA GLU A 146 21.73 1.86 19.47
C GLU A 146 21.53 3.31 19.03
N ASP A 147 20.57 3.98 19.69
CA ASP A 147 20.28 5.38 19.44
C ASP A 147 21.48 6.25 19.84
N LYS A 148 22.09 6.94 18.87
CA LYS A 148 23.29 7.75 19.07
C LYS A 148 22.96 9.17 19.49
N LEU A 149 23.46 9.61 20.65
CA LEU A 149 23.30 10.99 21.11
C LEU A 149 23.97 11.99 20.12
N ILE A 150 23.21 13.00 19.69
CA ILE A 150 23.70 14.09 18.84
C ILE A 150 23.86 15.39 19.63
N TYR A 151 23.02 15.63 20.64
CA TYR A 151 23.01 16.88 21.40
C TYR A 151 22.43 16.69 22.80
N GLY A 152 22.94 17.45 23.77
CA GLY A 152 22.40 17.52 25.12
C GLY A 152 23.15 16.63 26.10
N LYS A 153 22.46 16.19 27.16
CA LYS A 153 23.05 15.31 28.17
C LYS A 153 22.80 13.86 27.81
N GLU A 154 23.76 12.99 28.05
CA GLU A 154 23.55 11.55 27.98
C GLU A 154 22.63 11.15 29.15
N LEU A 155 21.42 10.66 28.82
CA LEU A 155 20.41 10.24 29.79
C LEU A 155 20.34 8.72 29.96
N TYR A 156 20.80 8.04 28.94
CA TYR A 156 20.87 6.60 28.76
C TYR A 156 22.34 6.32 28.54
N LYS A 157 22.95 5.42 29.32
CA LYS A 157 24.32 4.98 29.00
C LYS A 157 24.30 4.37 27.59
N ASP A 158 25.36 4.59 26.81
CA ASP A 158 25.58 3.95 25.52
C ASP A 158 24.94 2.53 25.47
N GLY A 159 23.85 2.40 24.70
CA GLY A 159 23.13 1.15 24.48
C GLY A 159 21.81 0.89 25.23
N GLU A 160 21.31 1.81 26.06
CA GLU A 160 20.07 1.58 26.81
C GLU A 160 18.76 1.88 26.04
N SER A 161 18.82 2.48 24.85
CA SER A 161 17.63 2.75 24.04
C SER A 161 17.83 2.33 22.58
N VAL A 162 17.01 1.38 22.14
CA VAL A 162 16.86 0.97 20.74
C VAL A 162 15.44 1.29 20.32
N THR A 163 15.28 2.08 19.27
CA THR A 163 13.96 2.33 18.68
C THR A 163 13.46 1.05 17.98
N LEU A 164 12.37 0.45 18.46
CA LEU A 164 11.86 -0.81 17.88
C LEU A 164 11.19 -0.60 16.51
N PRO A 165 11.35 -1.55 15.57
CA PRO A 165 10.54 -1.58 14.36
C PRO A 165 9.06 -1.72 14.71
N ARG A 166 8.18 -1.11 13.90
CA ARG A 166 6.73 -1.23 14.11
C ARG A 166 6.23 -2.58 13.57
N LEU A 167 5.87 -3.51 14.46
CA LEU A 167 5.44 -4.87 14.08
C LEU A 167 3.98 -4.97 13.61
N PHE A 168 3.23 -3.87 13.51
CA PHE A 168 1.78 -3.98 13.35
C PHE A 168 1.33 -4.68 12.05
N LEU A 169 2.15 -4.62 10.99
CA LEU A 169 1.87 -5.29 9.71
C LEU A 169 1.76 -6.82 9.87
N MET A 170 2.55 -7.40 10.76
CA MET A 170 2.53 -8.84 11.04
C MET A 170 1.19 -9.26 11.67
N TYR A 171 0.58 -8.42 12.51
CA TYR A 171 -0.72 -8.72 13.09
C TYR A 171 -1.83 -8.77 12.03
N TYR A 172 -1.82 -7.85 11.05
CA TYR A 172 -2.78 -7.87 9.96
C TYR A 172 -2.62 -9.11 9.06
N LEU A 173 -1.38 -9.54 8.81
CA LEU A 173 -1.12 -10.79 8.09
C LEU A 173 -1.66 -12.02 8.84
N LEU A 174 -1.43 -12.09 10.15
CA LEU A 174 -1.97 -13.18 10.98
C LEU A 174 -3.50 -13.22 10.96
N ILE A 175 -4.16 -12.07 11.07
CA ILE A 175 -5.62 -11.96 10.97
C ILE A 175 -6.10 -12.48 9.60
N ALA A 176 -5.44 -12.09 8.51
CA ALA A 176 -5.79 -12.56 7.17
C ALA A 176 -5.65 -14.09 7.03
N ILE A 177 -4.59 -14.69 7.58
CA ILE A 177 -4.41 -16.15 7.57
C ILE A 177 -5.52 -16.85 8.38
N ILE A 178 -5.86 -16.33 9.55
CA ILE A 178 -6.95 -16.88 10.38
C ILE A 178 -8.28 -16.81 9.61
N LEU A 179 -8.56 -15.70 8.92
CA LEU A 179 -9.76 -15.56 8.09
C LEU A 179 -9.80 -16.60 6.96
N ILE A 180 -8.68 -16.82 6.26
CA ILE A 180 -8.57 -17.85 5.22
C ILE A 180 -8.93 -19.23 5.78
N VAL A 181 -8.46 -19.58 6.98
CA VAL A 181 -8.77 -20.87 7.63
C VAL A 181 -10.26 -20.97 7.95
N ILE A 182 -10.84 -19.97 8.60
CA ILE A 182 -12.27 -19.94 8.96
C ILE A 182 -13.15 -20.07 7.71
N GLU A 183 -12.86 -19.27 6.69
CA GLU A 183 -13.62 -19.26 5.45
C GLU A 183 -13.43 -20.55 4.64
N SER A 184 -12.26 -21.19 4.71
CA SER A 184 -12.04 -22.52 4.11
C SER A 184 -12.94 -23.58 4.77
N ILE A 185 -13.08 -23.53 6.10
CA ILE A 185 -13.99 -24.41 6.85
C ILE A 185 -15.44 -24.15 6.43
N LEU A 186 -15.83 -22.86 6.30
CA LEU A 186 -17.17 -22.49 5.83
C LEU A 186 -17.42 -22.96 4.39
N LEU A 187 -16.46 -22.81 3.47
CA LEU A 187 -16.54 -23.32 2.11
C LEU A 187 -16.77 -24.84 2.09
N PHE A 188 -16.05 -25.57 2.95
CA PHE A 188 -16.21 -27.01 3.08
C PHE A 188 -17.60 -27.40 3.63
N ALA A 189 -18.06 -26.73 4.69
CA ALA A 189 -19.37 -26.97 5.30
C ALA A 189 -20.52 -26.67 4.32
N PHE A 190 -20.43 -25.59 3.55
CA PHE A 190 -21.47 -25.15 2.62
C PHE A 190 -21.28 -25.64 1.17
N ARG A 191 -20.37 -26.59 0.93
CA ARG A 191 -20.08 -27.13 -0.43
C ARG A 191 -21.30 -27.62 -1.20
N LYS A 192 -22.34 -28.10 -0.49
CA LYS A 192 -23.60 -28.57 -1.09
C LYS A 192 -24.57 -27.42 -1.45
N LYS A 193 -24.42 -26.22 -0.85
CA LYS A 193 -25.32 -25.08 -1.05
C LYS A 193 -24.74 -24.09 -2.07
N ARG A 194 -25.02 -24.31 -3.37
CA ARG A 194 -24.40 -23.61 -4.52
C ARG A 194 -24.47 -22.07 -4.48
N GLN A 195 -25.50 -21.48 -3.89
CA GLN A 195 -25.62 -20.01 -3.77
C GLN A 195 -24.71 -19.46 -2.65
N LEU A 196 -24.74 -20.06 -1.46
CA LEU A 196 -23.90 -19.65 -0.33
C LEU A 196 -22.43 -19.93 -0.62
N PHE A 197 -22.11 -21.09 -1.18
CA PHE A 197 -20.75 -21.43 -1.59
C PHE A 197 -20.14 -20.36 -2.50
N ARG A 198 -20.89 -19.86 -3.50
CA ARG A 198 -20.40 -18.80 -4.38
C ARG A 198 -20.12 -17.50 -3.63
N LYS A 199 -21.00 -17.07 -2.73
CA LYS A 199 -20.79 -15.84 -1.94
C LYS A 199 -19.57 -15.97 -1.03
N ILE A 200 -19.45 -17.09 -0.31
CA ILE A 200 -18.31 -17.36 0.56
C ILE A 200 -17.02 -17.40 -0.26
N LEU A 201 -17.03 -17.98 -1.46
CA LEU A 201 -15.85 -18.03 -2.33
C LEU A 201 -15.37 -16.62 -2.72
N TYR A 202 -16.28 -15.69 -3.03
CA TYR A 202 -15.91 -14.30 -3.33
C TYR A 202 -15.33 -13.56 -2.12
N ILE A 203 -15.81 -13.88 -0.91
CA ILE A 203 -15.28 -13.33 0.34
C ILE A 203 -13.90 -13.94 0.62
N TRP A 204 -13.73 -15.25 0.38
CA TRP A 204 -12.49 -15.99 0.59
C TRP A 204 -11.31 -15.48 -0.22
N PHE A 205 -11.57 -14.91 -1.40
CA PHE A 205 -10.52 -14.29 -2.19
C PHE A 205 -9.98 -12.99 -1.59
N LEU A 206 -10.72 -12.32 -0.69
CA LEU A 206 -10.32 -11.04 -0.11
C LEU A 206 -9.08 -11.18 0.78
N PRO A 207 -9.05 -12.05 1.82
CA PRO A 207 -7.84 -12.23 2.62
C PRO A 207 -6.70 -12.88 1.83
N ILE A 208 -6.98 -13.67 0.79
CA ILE A 208 -5.94 -14.18 -0.11
C ILE A 208 -5.26 -13.05 -0.87
N CYS A 209 -6.03 -12.12 -1.43
CA CYS A 209 -5.47 -10.96 -2.12
C CYS A 209 -4.62 -10.11 -1.17
N TYR A 210 -5.01 -10.02 0.11
CA TYR A 210 -4.21 -9.35 1.13
C TYR A 210 -2.86 -10.03 1.33
N VAL A 211 -2.85 -11.35 1.55
CA VAL A 211 -1.61 -12.12 1.76
C VAL A 211 -0.68 -12.02 0.55
N VAL A 212 -1.22 -12.11 -0.66
CA VAL A 212 -0.43 -11.97 -1.90
C VAL A 212 0.13 -10.55 -2.04
N ALA A 213 -0.67 -9.52 -1.74
CA ALA A 213 -0.23 -8.14 -1.77
C ALA A 213 0.86 -7.85 -0.72
N ASP A 214 0.70 -8.37 0.50
CA ASP A 214 1.70 -8.25 1.56
C ASP A 214 3.03 -8.88 1.13
N PHE A 215 2.99 -10.08 0.55
CA PHE A 215 4.16 -10.75 0.01
C PHE A 215 4.82 -9.95 -1.14
N MET A 216 4.04 -9.32 -2.02
CA MET A 216 4.57 -8.49 -3.12
C MET A 216 5.29 -7.24 -2.63
N ILE A 217 4.86 -6.63 -1.51
CA ILE A 217 5.45 -5.39 -0.95
C ILE A 217 6.59 -5.69 0.02
N ASN A 218 6.40 -6.65 0.92
CA ASN A 218 7.34 -6.91 2.03
C ASN A 218 8.34 -8.03 1.72
N GLY A 219 8.04 -8.91 0.76
CA GLY A 219 8.82 -10.12 0.53
C GLY A 219 8.90 -10.99 1.78
N LEU A 220 10.10 -11.48 2.11
CA LEU A 220 10.36 -12.29 3.31
C LEU A 220 10.81 -11.46 4.53
N SER A 221 11.10 -10.16 4.34
CA SER A 221 11.59 -9.27 5.40
C SER A 221 10.45 -8.39 5.94
N GLN A 222 9.91 -8.77 7.11
CA GLN A 222 8.72 -8.12 7.71
C GLN A 222 9.03 -6.90 8.59
N SER A 223 10.30 -6.55 8.83
CA SER A 223 10.65 -5.36 9.59
C SER A 223 10.59 -4.11 8.70
N SER A 224 9.73 -3.17 9.05
CA SER A 224 9.74 -1.87 8.41
C SER A 224 9.28 -0.79 9.36
N TYR A 225 10.05 0.27 9.44
CA TYR A 225 9.77 1.40 10.31
C TYR A 225 8.85 2.41 9.63
N SER A 226 8.78 2.42 8.28
CA SER A 226 7.75 3.11 7.49
C SER A 226 6.50 2.24 7.28
N ALA A 227 5.98 1.67 8.36
CA ALA A 227 4.88 0.69 8.30
C ALA A 227 3.54 1.29 7.80
N GLU A 228 3.28 2.58 8.04
CA GLU A 228 2.05 3.26 7.60
C GLU A 228 1.96 3.35 6.07
N LYS A 229 3.05 3.79 5.42
CA LYS A 229 3.14 3.84 3.95
C LYS A 229 2.90 2.46 3.34
N LYS A 230 3.59 1.45 3.87
CA LYS A 230 3.48 0.07 3.40
C LYS A 230 2.07 -0.49 3.55
N PHE A 231 1.37 -0.16 4.64
CA PHE A 231 -0.02 -0.55 4.82
C PHE A 231 -0.92 -0.07 3.67
N PHE A 232 -0.81 1.20 3.27
CA PHE A 232 -1.58 1.73 2.15
C PHE A 232 -1.19 1.12 0.80
N GLU A 233 0.10 0.84 0.59
CA GLU A 233 0.58 0.15 -0.62
C GLU A 233 0.01 -1.27 -0.73
N ILE A 234 -0.01 -2.02 0.38
CA ILE A 234 -0.60 -3.38 0.45
C ILE A 234 -2.10 -3.32 0.17
N LEU A 235 -2.83 -2.39 0.80
CA LEU A 235 -4.28 -2.23 0.56
C LEU A 235 -4.59 -1.90 -0.90
N LEU A 236 -3.78 -1.04 -1.52
CA LEU A 236 -3.96 -0.67 -2.93
C LEU A 236 -3.75 -1.89 -3.84
N ILE A 237 -2.66 -2.64 -3.66
CA ILE A 237 -2.40 -3.85 -4.45
C ILE A 237 -3.46 -4.92 -4.20
N MET A 238 -3.88 -5.13 -2.95
CA MET A 238 -4.96 -6.06 -2.59
C MET A 238 -6.24 -5.73 -3.37
N MET A 239 -6.63 -4.46 -3.40
CA MET A 239 -7.83 -4.02 -4.12
C MET A 239 -7.70 -4.28 -5.62
N ILE A 240 -6.55 -3.98 -6.22
CA ILE A 240 -6.30 -4.22 -7.64
C ILE A 240 -6.33 -5.73 -7.96
N LEU A 241 -5.67 -6.56 -7.14
CA LEU A 241 -5.69 -8.02 -7.28
C LEU A 241 -7.11 -8.58 -7.19
N TYR A 242 -7.91 -8.08 -6.25
CA TYR A 242 -9.30 -8.49 -6.10
C TYR A 242 -10.13 -8.12 -7.34
N LEU A 243 -9.95 -6.92 -7.88
CA LEU A 243 -10.62 -6.47 -9.11
C LEU A 243 -10.21 -7.32 -10.33
N ILE A 244 -8.92 -7.67 -10.46
CA ILE A 244 -8.44 -8.60 -11.50
C ILE A 244 -9.16 -9.94 -11.36
N LEU A 245 -9.22 -10.48 -10.15
CA LEU A 245 -9.83 -11.77 -9.88
C LEU A 245 -11.33 -11.77 -10.24
N LEU A 246 -12.06 -10.71 -9.88
CA LEU A 246 -13.46 -10.53 -10.28
C LEU A 246 -13.60 -10.44 -11.81
N ALA A 247 -12.74 -9.66 -12.48
CA ALA A 247 -12.76 -9.51 -13.92
C ALA A 247 -12.47 -10.83 -14.65
N VAL A 248 -11.51 -11.62 -14.14
CA VAL A 248 -11.16 -12.95 -14.65
C VAL A 248 -12.32 -13.93 -14.49
N ILE A 249 -12.97 -13.95 -13.33
CA ILE A 249 -14.15 -14.80 -13.11
C ILE A 249 -15.27 -14.45 -14.10
N GLU A 250 -15.54 -13.17 -14.32
CA GLU A 250 -16.55 -12.73 -15.29
C GLU A 250 -16.15 -13.04 -16.75
N PHE A 251 -14.87 -12.95 -17.07
CA PHE A 251 -14.34 -13.31 -18.39
C PHE A 251 -14.58 -14.79 -18.70
N PHE A 252 -14.27 -15.69 -17.76
CA PHE A 252 -14.48 -17.14 -17.93
C PHE A 252 -15.94 -17.57 -17.88
N LYS A 253 -16.80 -16.92 -17.07
CA LYS A 253 -18.26 -17.14 -17.14
C LYS A 253 -18.78 -16.83 -18.54
N GLY A 254 -18.32 -15.72 -19.12
CA GLY A 254 -18.65 -15.35 -20.48
C GLY A 254 -18.34 -16.47 -21.47
N GLN A 255 -17.16 -17.12 -21.39
CA GLN A 255 -16.75 -18.22 -22.28
C GLN A 255 -17.70 -19.41 -22.26
N LYS A 256 -18.13 -19.85 -21.06
CA LYS A 256 -19.04 -20.99 -20.91
C LYS A 256 -20.43 -20.75 -21.51
N GLU A 257 -20.84 -19.49 -21.67
CA GLU A 257 -22.14 -19.12 -22.25
C GLU A 257 -22.14 -18.94 -23.77
N THR A 258 -20.97 -18.91 -24.44
CA THR A 258 -20.90 -18.82 -25.91
C THR A 258 -20.67 -20.16 -26.59
N VAL A 259 -20.32 -21.19 -25.83
CA VAL A 259 -20.15 -22.57 -26.33
C VAL A 259 -21.45 -23.38 -26.20
N LYS A 260 -22.46 -22.82 -25.52
CA LYS A 260 -23.85 -23.30 -25.52
C LYS A 260 -24.67 -22.48 -26.49
#